data_AF-A0A9P4QZI4-F1
#
_entry.id   AF-A0A9P4QZI4-F1
#
_cell.length_a   1.000
_cell.length_b   1.000
_cell.length_c   1.000
_cell.angle_alpha   90.00
_cell.angle_beta   90.00
_cell.angle_gamma   90.00
#
_symmetry.space_group_name_H-M   'P 1'
#
loop_
_entity.id
_entity.type
_entity.pdbx_description
1 polymer ?
#
loop_
_entity_poly.entity_id
_entity_poly.type
_entity_poly.pdbx_seq_one_letter_code
_entity_poly.pdbx_strand_id
1 'polypeptide(L)'
;MGAALKNTVISATGELGVSYDQIKKWVNANGGQWSPKVMKGVTHLISSKEHYKKKVDSVNTAEEIGARIVSYDWLEDSLQKKRKLAEKKYEWKKLGHDRRIRKGIKRMAPNADTKRFNDGCAMARADMESDNYHIFLDETGFEYNISLLRKNLRHNKFARYNIRLFESNTKPHVYCTFIRYVPLGA
;
A
#
# COMPACT_ATOMS: atom_id res chain seq x y z
N MET A 1 -23.50 -26.98 8.58
CA MET A 1 -22.02 -26.99 8.50
C MET A 1 -21.55 -25.74 7.77
N GLY A 2 -20.48 -25.09 8.22
CA GLY A 2 -19.92 -23.94 7.52
C GLY A 2 -19.33 -24.37 6.17
N ALA A 3 -19.43 -23.53 5.15
CA ALA A 3 -18.86 -23.79 3.82
C ALA A 3 -17.75 -22.79 3.46
N ALA A 4 -17.19 -22.11 4.48
CA ALA A 4 -16.23 -21.03 4.29
C ALA A 4 -14.94 -21.50 3.59
N LEU A 5 -14.57 -22.77 3.73
CA LEU A 5 -13.34 -23.36 3.20
C LEU A 5 -13.61 -24.45 2.14
N LYS A 6 -14.78 -24.41 1.51
CA LYS A 6 -15.14 -25.35 0.44
C LYS A 6 -14.07 -25.38 -0.67
N ASN A 7 -13.77 -26.58 -1.17
CA ASN A 7 -12.75 -26.84 -2.20
C ASN A 7 -11.33 -26.42 -1.80
N THR A 8 -11.01 -26.45 -0.50
CA THR A 8 -9.64 -26.26 -0.03
C THR A 8 -9.11 -27.51 0.65
N VAL A 9 -7.88 -27.86 0.31
CA VAL A 9 -7.05 -28.84 1.02
C VAL A 9 -5.92 -28.06 1.70
N ILE A 10 -5.87 -28.11 3.02
CA ILE A 10 -5.02 -27.27 3.86
C ILE A 10 -4.04 -28.14 4.64
N SER A 11 -2.75 -27.76 4.61
CA SER A 11 -1.70 -28.27 5.50
C SER A 11 -1.14 -27.10 6.31
N ALA A 12 -0.50 -27.38 7.44
CA ALA A 12 0.23 -26.37 8.21
C ALA A 12 1.68 -26.77 8.49
N THR A 13 2.53 -25.78 8.74
CA THR A 13 3.93 -25.98 9.15
C THR A 13 4.43 -24.83 10.03
N GLY A 14 5.28 -25.16 11.00
CA GLY A 14 5.85 -24.21 11.97
C GLY A 14 4.94 -23.91 13.15
N GLU A 15 5.45 -23.07 14.05
CA GLU A 15 4.72 -22.64 15.25
C GLU A 15 3.74 -21.51 14.87
N LEU A 16 2.43 -21.78 15.05
CA LEU A 16 1.34 -20.89 14.64
C LEU A 16 0.58 -20.28 15.83
N GLY A 17 1.03 -20.53 17.07
CA GLY A 17 0.32 -20.14 18.30
C GLY A 17 -0.94 -20.97 18.59
N VAL A 18 -1.32 -21.88 17.70
CA VAL A 18 -2.46 -22.80 17.84
C VAL A 18 -2.04 -24.21 17.41
N SER A 19 -2.56 -25.23 18.09
CA SER A 19 -2.25 -26.62 17.77
C SER A 19 -2.83 -27.06 16.42
N TYR A 20 -2.14 -27.98 15.75
CA TYR A 20 -2.60 -28.50 14.46
C TYR A 20 -3.91 -29.29 14.55
N ASP A 21 -4.18 -29.92 15.69
CA ASP A 21 -5.46 -30.60 15.92
C ASP A 21 -6.63 -29.62 15.96
N GLN A 22 -6.41 -28.44 16.54
CA GLN A 22 -7.42 -27.40 16.58
C GLN A 22 -7.66 -26.82 15.18
N ILE A 23 -6.59 -26.56 14.42
CA ILE A 23 -6.67 -26.13 13.02
C ILE A 23 -7.43 -27.17 12.19
N LYS A 24 -7.09 -28.46 12.32
CA LYS A 24 -7.77 -29.57 11.66
C LYS A 24 -9.28 -29.57 11.95
N LYS A 25 -9.67 -29.41 13.21
CA LYS A 25 -11.09 -29.32 13.61
C LYS A 25 -11.79 -28.16 12.90
N TRP A 26 -11.18 -26.97 12.89
CA TRP A 26 -11.77 -25.80 12.23
C TRP A 26 -11.88 -25.94 10.72
N VAL A 27 -10.86 -26.49 10.07
CA VAL A 27 -10.85 -26.73 8.61
C VAL A 27 -12.00 -27.68 8.24
N ASN A 28 -12.10 -28.81 8.92
CA ASN A 28 -13.13 -29.82 8.65
C ASN A 28 -14.54 -29.30 8.95
N ALA A 29 -14.71 -28.56 10.06
CA ALA A 29 -16.01 -27.98 10.44
C ALA A 29 -16.54 -26.93 9.44
N ASN A 30 -15.65 -26.36 8.62
CA ASN A 30 -15.96 -25.30 7.65
C ASN A 30 -15.85 -25.76 6.18
N GLY A 31 -15.88 -27.07 5.93
CA GLY A 31 -15.98 -27.66 4.60
C GLY A 31 -14.66 -27.74 3.84
N GLY A 32 -13.53 -27.50 4.51
CA GLY A 32 -12.20 -27.77 3.97
C GLY A 32 -11.73 -29.17 4.34
N GLN A 33 -10.65 -29.62 3.68
CA GLN A 33 -9.99 -30.89 3.94
C GLN A 33 -8.63 -30.63 4.59
N TRP A 34 -8.35 -31.29 5.70
CA TRP A 34 -7.05 -31.23 6.34
C TRP A 34 -6.09 -32.28 5.80
N SER A 35 -4.85 -31.88 5.48
CA SER A 35 -3.74 -32.77 5.17
C SER A 35 -2.62 -32.57 6.20
N PRO A 36 -2.13 -33.64 6.86
CA PRO A 36 -1.03 -33.53 7.82
C PRO A 36 0.34 -33.31 7.16
N LYS A 37 0.46 -33.63 5.86
CA LYS A 37 1.68 -33.43 5.06
C LYS A 37 1.34 -32.66 3.79
N VAL A 38 2.30 -31.88 3.30
CA VAL A 38 2.19 -31.25 1.99
C VAL A 38 2.40 -32.31 0.92
N MET A 39 1.37 -32.54 0.10
CA MET A 39 1.37 -33.53 -0.97
C MET A 39 0.61 -33.00 -2.19
N LYS A 40 0.69 -33.71 -3.32
CA LYS A 40 -0.03 -33.34 -4.54
C LYS A 40 -1.53 -33.19 -4.25
N GLY A 41 -2.10 -32.04 -4.60
CA GLY A 41 -3.51 -31.69 -4.34
C GLY A 41 -3.72 -30.77 -3.13
N VAL A 42 -2.69 -30.53 -2.30
CA VAL A 42 -2.76 -29.47 -1.28
C VAL A 42 -2.89 -28.12 -1.97
N THR A 43 -3.91 -27.35 -1.58
CA THR A 43 -4.22 -26.04 -2.16
C THR A 43 -3.58 -24.89 -1.38
N HIS A 44 -3.46 -25.04 -0.06
CA HIS A 44 -2.93 -24.01 0.83
C HIS A 44 -1.98 -24.64 1.85
N LEU A 45 -0.84 -24.00 2.05
CA LEU A 45 0.06 -24.24 3.18
C LEU A 45 0.00 -23.03 4.11
N ILE A 46 -0.50 -23.24 5.32
CA ILE A 46 -0.40 -22.25 6.39
C ILE A 46 0.99 -22.41 7.02
N SER A 47 1.86 -21.43 6.81
CA SER A 47 3.24 -21.47 7.31
C SER A 47 3.47 -20.41 8.37
N SER A 48 4.29 -20.72 9.37
CA SER A 48 4.91 -19.68 10.19
C SER A 48 5.91 -18.88 9.34
N LYS A 49 6.23 -17.67 9.79
CA LYS A 49 7.19 -16.80 9.11
C LYS A 49 8.59 -17.40 9.10
N GLU A 50 8.95 -18.06 10.19
CA GLU A 50 10.24 -18.70 10.41
C GLU A 50 10.43 -19.85 9.45
N HIS A 51 9.43 -20.73 9.31
CA HIS A 51 9.48 -21.86 8.37
C HIS A 51 9.52 -21.39 6.92
N TYR A 52 8.72 -20.38 6.56
CA TYR A 52 8.76 -19.80 5.23
C TYR A 52 10.14 -19.24 4.86
N LYS A 53 10.77 -18.51 5.81
CA LYS A 53 12.12 -17.96 5.61
C LYS A 53 13.20 -19.01 5.53
N LYS A 54 13.10 -20.07 6.35
CA LYS A 54 14.06 -21.18 6.35
C LYS A 54 13.93 -22.08 5.13
N LYS A 55 12.87 -21.92 4.32
CA LYS A 55 12.60 -22.77 3.14
C LYS A 55 12.65 -24.25 3.50
N VAL A 56 11.94 -24.60 4.58
CA VAL A 56 11.79 -26.00 5.02
C VAL A 56 11.12 -26.84 3.92
N ASP A 57 11.31 -28.15 3.94
CA ASP A 57 10.83 -29.06 2.87
C ASP A 57 9.36 -28.85 2.53
N SER A 58 8.48 -28.75 3.54
CA SER A 58 7.05 -28.48 3.33
C SER A 58 6.77 -27.19 2.53
N VAL A 59 7.59 -26.15 2.70
CA VAL A 59 7.49 -24.89 1.95
C VAL A 59 7.97 -25.09 0.51
N ASN A 60 9.10 -25.76 0.30
CA ASN A 60 9.61 -26.04 -1.05
C ASN A 60 8.65 -26.93 -1.84
N THR A 61 8.14 -28.01 -1.24
CA THR A 61 7.13 -28.87 -1.85
C THR A 61 5.85 -28.09 -2.18
N ALA A 62 5.42 -27.17 -1.30
CA ALA A 62 4.27 -26.33 -1.59
C ALA A 62 4.49 -25.39 -2.78
N GLU A 63 5.71 -24.84 -2.94
CA GLU A 63 6.07 -24.01 -4.10
C GLU A 63 6.06 -24.85 -5.39
N GLU A 64 6.64 -26.05 -5.36
CA GLU A 64 6.71 -26.97 -6.51
C GLU A 64 5.33 -27.40 -7.02
N ILE A 65 4.40 -27.71 -6.11
CA ILE A 65 3.03 -28.10 -6.49
C ILE A 65 2.12 -26.89 -6.78
N GLY A 66 2.62 -25.66 -6.62
CA GLY A 66 1.85 -24.44 -6.85
C GLY A 66 0.80 -24.12 -5.76
N ALA A 67 0.97 -24.66 -4.55
CA ALA A 67 0.09 -24.35 -3.42
C ALA A 67 0.29 -22.91 -2.92
N ARG A 68 -0.78 -22.32 -2.37
CA ARG A 68 -0.72 -20.96 -1.80
C ARG A 68 -0.10 -21.01 -0.41
N ILE A 69 1.04 -20.36 -0.23
CA ILE A 69 1.74 -20.29 1.06
C ILE A 69 1.34 -19.00 1.77
N VAL A 70 0.53 -19.13 2.82
CA VAL A 70 -0.16 -18.01 3.51
C VAL A 70 0.15 -17.98 5.01
N SER A 71 -0.05 -16.83 5.65
CA SER A 71 -0.05 -16.70 7.11
C SER A 71 -1.30 -17.33 7.74
N TYR A 72 -1.23 -17.61 9.04
CA TYR A 72 -2.36 -18.10 9.83
C TYR A 72 -3.58 -17.17 9.76
N ASP A 73 -3.36 -15.86 9.70
CA ASP A 73 -4.42 -14.84 9.62
C ASP A 73 -5.41 -15.07 8.46
N TRP A 74 -4.99 -15.71 7.36
CA TRP A 74 -5.90 -16.05 6.27
C TRP A 74 -7.00 -17.00 6.73
N LEU A 75 -6.64 -18.02 7.51
CA LEU A 75 -7.58 -19.00 8.04
C LEU A 75 -8.51 -18.32 9.05
N GLU A 76 -7.93 -17.64 10.04
CA GLU A 76 -8.66 -16.95 11.09
C GLU A 76 -9.68 -15.95 10.54
N ASP A 77 -9.24 -15.04 9.66
CA ASP A 77 -10.12 -14.04 9.05
C ASP A 77 -11.20 -14.69 8.16
N SER A 78 -10.89 -15.77 7.45
CA SER A 78 -11.87 -16.48 6.61
C SER A 78 -12.95 -17.17 7.45
N LEU A 79 -12.55 -17.73 8.60
CA LEU A 79 -13.47 -18.33 9.56
C LEU A 79 -14.35 -17.26 10.22
N GLN A 80 -13.75 -16.16 10.68
CA GLN A 80 -14.48 -15.05 11.31
C GLN A 80 -15.50 -14.42 10.35
N LYS A 81 -15.14 -14.27 9.08
CA LYS A 81 -16.03 -13.73 8.02
C LYS A 81 -16.95 -14.78 7.39
N LYS A 82 -16.88 -16.04 7.83
CA LYS A 82 -17.68 -17.17 7.33
C LYS A 82 -17.62 -17.35 5.81
N ARG A 83 -16.52 -16.95 5.17
CA ARG A 83 -16.28 -17.09 3.72
C ARG A 83 -14.78 -17.14 3.43
N LYS A 84 -14.41 -17.81 2.34
CA LYS A 84 -13.02 -17.82 1.85
C LYS A 84 -12.57 -16.41 1.49
N LEU A 85 -11.50 -15.92 2.10
CA LEU A 85 -10.86 -14.67 1.72
C LEU A 85 -9.81 -14.88 0.65
N ALA A 86 -9.53 -13.82 -0.11
CA ALA A 86 -8.46 -13.81 -1.09
C ALA A 86 -7.09 -13.98 -0.40
N GLU A 87 -6.27 -14.88 -0.94
CA GLU A 87 -4.99 -15.33 -0.38
C GLU A 87 -3.91 -14.26 -0.54
N LYS A 88 -3.99 -13.45 -1.62
CA LYS A 88 -2.95 -12.50 -2.06
C LYS A 88 -2.41 -11.62 -0.95
N LYS A 89 -3.24 -11.11 -0.04
CA LYS A 89 -2.81 -10.21 1.05
C LYS A 89 -2.19 -10.94 2.26
N TYR A 90 -2.30 -12.26 2.29
CA TYR A 90 -1.74 -13.14 3.33
C TYR A 90 -0.58 -13.99 2.82
N GLU A 91 -0.28 -13.95 1.52
CA GLU A 91 0.86 -14.67 0.94
C GLU A 91 2.17 -14.13 1.51
N TRP A 92 3.02 -15.01 2.04
CA TRP A 92 4.29 -14.60 2.66
C TRP A 92 5.22 -13.83 1.72
N LYS A 93 5.21 -14.16 0.42
CA LYS A 93 5.94 -13.42 -0.62
C LYS A 93 5.54 -11.94 -0.73
N LYS A 94 4.30 -11.59 -0.38
CA LYS A 94 3.76 -10.22 -0.43
C LYS A 94 3.82 -9.50 0.91
N LEU A 95 3.61 -10.21 2.02
CA LEU A 95 3.71 -9.64 3.37
C LEU A 95 5.08 -8.97 3.62
N GLY A 96 6.17 -9.57 3.11
CA GLY A 96 7.50 -8.97 3.18
C GLY A 96 7.64 -7.69 2.33
N HIS A 97 7.04 -7.68 1.15
CA HIS A 97 7.04 -6.54 0.22
C HIS A 97 6.25 -5.36 0.81
N ASP A 98 5.01 -5.60 1.25
CA ASP A 98 4.13 -4.55 1.79
C ASP A 98 4.73 -3.90 3.03
N ARG A 99 5.37 -4.67 3.92
CA ARG A 99 6.09 -4.13 5.08
C ARG A 99 7.27 -3.26 4.66
N ARG A 100 8.01 -3.65 3.61
CA ARG A 100 9.14 -2.86 3.08
C ARG A 100 8.64 -1.55 2.46
N ILE A 101 7.57 -1.59 1.67
CA ILE A 101 6.94 -0.40 1.09
C ILE A 101 6.46 0.54 2.21
N ARG A 102 5.71 0.05 3.20
CA ARG A 102 5.25 0.85 4.35
C ARG A 102 6.41 1.49 5.13
N LYS A 103 7.49 0.74 5.38
CA LYS A 103 8.70 1.28 6.02
C LYS A 103 9.38 2.33 5.14
N GLY A 104 9.44 2.12 3.83
CA GLY A 104 9.97 3.08 2.87
C GLY A 104 9.19 4.40 2.90
N ILE A 105 7.86 4.32 2.82
CA ILE A 105 6.97 5.49 2.91
C ILE A 105 7.19 6.24 4.23
N LYS A 106 7.20 5.55 5.38
CA LYS A 106 7.45 6.19 6.68
C LYS A 106 8.83 6.85 6.78
N ARG A 107 9.86 6.26 6.19
CA ARG A 107 11.20 6.85 6.14
C ARG A 107 11.28 8.07 5.23
N MET A 108 10.51 8.08 4.14
CA MET A 108 10.49 9.19 3.18
C MET A 108 9.58 10.35 3.60
N ALA A 109 8.60 10.12 4.49
CA ALA A 109 7.65 11.15 4.90
C ALA A 109 8.29 12.43 5.49
N PRO A 110 9.25 12.36 6.45
CA PRO A 110 9.91 13.57 6.94
C PRO A 110 10.67 14.34 5.85
N ASN A 111 11.25 13.61 4.89
CA ASN A 111 11.95 14.22 3.76
C ASN A 111 10.98 14.86 2.77
N ALA A 112 9.75 14.34 2.67
CA ALA A 112 8.73 14.88 1.78
C ALA A 112 8.27 16.27 2.23
N ASP A 113 8.06 16.49 3.54
CA ASP A 113 7.65 17.80 4.08
C ASP A 113 8.75 18.85 3.89
N THR A 114 10.01 18.52 4.22
CA THR A 114 11.16 19.41 3.98
C THR A 114 11.33 19.71 2.50
N LYS A 115 11.20 18.69 1.64
CA LYS A 115 11.27 18.86 0.19
C LYS A 115 10.16 19.79 -0.31
N ARG A 116 8.92 19.59 0.16
CA ARG A 116 7.76 20.40 -0.18
C ARG A 116 7.97 21.87 0.17
N PHE A 117 8.44 22.16 1.39
CA PHE A 117 8.77 23.52 1.81
C PHE A 117 9.85 24.15 0.91
N ASN A 118 10.93 23.41 0.65
CA ASN A 118 12.02 23.88 -0.21
C ASN A 118 11.57 24.12 -1.66
N ASP A 119 10.72 23.25 -2.22
CA ASP A 119 10.11 23.41 -3.54
C ASP A 119 9.22 24.68 -3.55
N GLY A 120 8.47 24.92 -2.46
CA GLY A 120 7.72 26.14 -2.22
C GLY A 120 8.58 27.41 -2.27
N CYS A 121 9.71 27.41 -1.55
CA CYS A 121 10.68 28.51 -1.56
C CYS A 121 11.30 28.70 -2.96
N ALA A 122 11.62 27.61 -3.67
CA ALA A 122 12.17 27.68 -5.02
C ALA A 122 11.17 28.31 -6.01
N MET A 123 9.86 28.02 -5.87
CA MET A 123 8.83 28.67 -6.67
C MET A 123 8.70 30.16 -6.33
N ALA A 124 8.78 30.56 -5.06
CA ALA A 124 8.75 31.96 -4.66
C ALA A 124 9.92 32.75 -5.25
N ARG A 125 11.13 32.17 -5.25
CA ARG A 125 12.30 32.74 -5.93
C ARG A 125 12.07 32.91 -7.43
N ALA A 126 11.53 31.90 -8.10
CA ALA A 126 11.34 31.92 -9.54
C ALA A 126 10.23 32.86 -10.01
N ASP A 127 9.21 33.08 -9.19
CA ASP A 127 8.03 33.86 -9.56
C ASP A 127 8.05 35.31 -9.04
N MET A 128 8.63 35.53 -7.87
CA MET A 128 8.60 36.82 -7.16
C MET A 128 9.99 37.31 -6.76
N GLU A 129 11.04 36.61 -7.14
CA GLU A 129 12.43 36.94 -6.79
C GLU A 129 12.64 37.10 -5.28
N SER A 130 11.94 36.28 -4.48
CA SER A 130 11.96 36.38 -3.03
C SER A 130 12.41 35.09 -2.33
N ASP A 131 13.27 35.26 -1.33
CA ASP A 131 13.71 34.21 -0.40
C ASP A 131 12.84 34.12 0.86
N ASN A 132 11.94 35.08 1.08
CA ASN A 132 11.16 35.19 2.31
C ASN A 132 9.77 34.55 2.22
N TYR A 133 9.47 33.80 1.16
CA TYR A 133 8.15 33.22 0.93
C TYR A 133 8.23 31.75 0.56
N HIS A 134 7.16 31.01 0.87
CA HIS A 134 6.91 29.65 0.42
C HIS A 134 5.43 29.48 0.04
N ILE A 135 5.07 28.40 -0.65
CA ILE A 135 3.67 28.14 -1.01
C ILE A 135 2.86 27.93 0.26
N PHE A 136 1.72 28.62 0.34
CA PHE A 136 0.78 28.47 1.44
C PHE A 136 0.16 27.07 1.45
N LEU A 137 0.10 26.52 2.66
CA LEU A 137 -0.45 25.23 2.98
C LEU A 137 -1.60 25.42 3.98
N ASP A 138 -2.80 25.00 3.64
CA ASP A 138 -3.90 25.08 4.60
C ASP A 138 -3.86 23.96 5.65
N GLU A 139 -4.79 24.05 6.60
CA GLU A 139 -4.95 23.10 7.70
C GLU A 139 -5.25 21.66 7.23
N THR A 140 -5.74 21.48 6.01
CA THR A 140 -6.01 20.16 5.42
C THR A 140 -4.76 19.56 4.76
N GLY A 141 -3.70 20.36 4.61
CA GLY A 141 -2.52 19.99 3.87
C GLY A 141 -2.65 20.22 2.37
N PHE A 142 -3.58 21.06 1.90
CA PHE A 142 -3.71 21.42 0.49
C PHE A 142 -2.77 22.58 0.10
N GLU A 143 -1.96 22.39 -0.94
CA GLU A 143 -1.09 23.44 -1.48
C GLU A 143 -1.89 24.38 -2.37
N TYR A 144 -1.77 25.67 -2.12
CA TYR A 144 -2.29 26.68 -3.03
C TYR A 144 -1.31 26.92 -4.19
N ASN A 145 -1.00 25.86 -4.92
CA ASN A 145 -0.21 25.82 -6.15
C ASN A 145 -1.05 25.20 -7.27
N ILE A 146 -1.94 26.01 -7.83
CA ILE A 146 -3.02 25.55 -8.69
C ILE A 146 -2.66 25.82 -10.16
N SER A 147 -2.85 24.81 -11.01
CA SER A 147 -2.73 24.95 -12.46
C SER A 147 -4.08 24.74 -13.12
N LEU A 148 -4.66 25.81 -13.69
CA LEU A 148 -5.87 25.72 -14.50
C LEU A 148 -5.49 25.59 -15.97
N LEU A 149 -5.99 24.56 -16.64
CA LEU A 149 -5.71 24.29 -18.04
C LEU A 149 -6.97 24.48 -18.88
N ARG A 150 -6.92 25.39 -19.86
CA ARG A 150 -7.96 25.54 -20.89
C ARG A 150 -7.50 24.86 -22.17
N LYS A 151 -8.12 23.74 -22.54
CA LYS A 151 -7.78 22.97 -23.75
C LYS A 151 -8.67 23.35 -24.93
N ASN A 152 -8.05 23.65 -26.07
CA ASN A 152 -8.72 23.71 -27.36
C ASN A 152 -8.55 22.37 -28.07
N LEU A 153 -9.60 21.55 -28.03
CA LEU A 153 -9.57 20.18 -28.59
C LEU A 153 -9.33 20.15 -30.10
N ARG A 154 -9.83 21.15 -30.84
CA ARG A 154 -9.72 21.18 -32.32
C ARG A 154 -8.30 21.44 -32.79
N HIS A 155 -7.51 22.21 -32.05
CA HIS A 155 -6.15 22.61 -32.45
C HIS A 155 -5.06 21.95 -31.60
N ASN A 156 -5.41 21.06 -30.68
CA ASN A 156 -4.52 20.47 -29.67
C ASN A 156 -3.64 21.51 -28.93
N LYS A 157 -4.18 22.73 -28.75
CA LYS A 157 -3.51 23.82 -28.03
C LYS A 157 -4.06 23.92 -26.62
N PHE A 158 -3.23 24.28 -25.66
CA PHE A 158 -3.63 24.53 -24.29
C PHE A 158 -3.16 25.91 -23.84
N ALA A 159 -3.97 26.56 -23.04
CA ALA A 159 -3.58 27.75 -22.28
C ALA A 159 -3.57 27.36 -20.80
N ARG A 160 -2.61 27.89 -20.04
CA ARG A 160 -2.43 27.52 -18.63
C ARG A 160 -2.40 28.77 -17.76
N TYR A 161 -3.13 28.74 -16.65
CA TYR A 161 -3.00 29.68 -15.55
C TYR A 161 -2.35 28.97 -14.38
N ASN A 162 -1.20 29.46 -13.93
CA ASN A 162 -0.63 29.05 -12.65
C ASN A 162 -1.05 30.10 -11.62
N ILE A 163 -1.82 29.68 -10.63
CA ILE A 163 -2.32 30.51 -9.53
C ILE A 163 -1.67 29.98 -8.26
N ARG A 164 -0.91 30.83 -7.60
CA ARG A 164 -0.14 30.46 -6.40
C ARG A 164 -0.45 31.43 -5.28
N LEU A 165 -0.69 30.92 -4.08
CA LEU A 165 -0.70 31.72 -2.85
C LEU A 165 0.59 31.43 -2.10
N PHE A 166 1.35 32.49 -1.81
CA PHE A 166 2.57 32.44 -1.04
C PHE A 166 2.33 33.03 0.35
N GLU A 167 3.01 32.48 1.36
CA GLU A 167 3.03 32.94 2.75
C GLU A 167 4.47 33.30 3.14
N SER A 168 4.65 34.38 3.90
CA SER A 168 5.96 34.82 4.36
C SER A 168 6.51 33.92 5.46
N ASN A 169 7.84 33.75 5.50
CA ASN A 169 8.52 32.99 6.56
C ASN A 169 8.56 33.73 7.91
N THR A 170 8.26 35.03 7.92
CA THR A 170 8.20 35.86 9.12
C THR A 170 6.87 35.72 9.87
N LYS A 171 6.89 36.02 11.17
CA LYS A 171 5.70 36.14 12.01
C LYS A 171 5.54 37.60 12.46
N PRO A 172 4.34 38.22 12.32
CA PRO A 172 3.13 37.68 11.70
C PRO A 172 3.29 37.42 10.20
N HIS A 173 2.50 36.49 9.68
CA HIS A 173 2.55 36.11 8.26
C HIS A 173 1.92 37.19 7.36
N VAL A 174 2.51 37.39 6.19
CA VAL A 174 1.99 38.20 5.09
C VAL A 174 1.83 37.29 3.87
N TYR A 175 0.81 37.55 3.05
CA TYR A 175 0.44 36.70 1.93
C TYR A 175 0.59 37.43 0.59
N CYS A 176 0.97 36.68 -0.44
CA CYS A 176 1.07 37.19 -1.81
C CYS A 176 0.42 36.22 -2.79
N THR A 177 -0.45 36.73 -3.67
CA THR A 177 -1.03 35.92 -4.75
C THR A 177 -0.28 36.18 -6.05
N PHE A 178 0.21 35.12 -6.67
CA PHE A 178 0.87 35.16 -7.96
C PHE A 178 0.03 34.46 -9.03
N ILE A 179 -0.13 35.12 -10.18
CA ILE A 179 -0.89 34.58 -11.31
C ILE A 179 -0.04 34.70 -12.57
N ARG A 180 0.30 33.57 -13.20
CA ARG A 180 0.98 33.52 -14.50
C ARG A 180 0.08 32.89 -15.54
N TYR A 181 -0.22 33.63 -16.59
CA TYR A 181 -0.91 33.13 -17.78
C TYR A 181 0.11 32.72 -18.85
N VAL A 182 -0.05 31.51 -19.38
CA VAL A 182 0.68 31.01 -20.55
C VAL A 182 -0.34 30.86 -21.69
N PRO A 183 -0.20 31.64 -22.78
CA PRO A 183 -1.14 31.65 -23.89
C PRO A 183 -1.04 30.39 -24.75
N LEU A 184 -1.98 30.28 -25.69
CA LEU A 184 -2.07 29.15 -26.62
C LEU A 184 -0.85 29.07 -27.54
N GLY A 185 0.04 28.10 -27.33
CA GLY A 185 1.15 27.78 -28.23
C GLY A 185 2.48 28.46 -27.93
N ALA A 186 2.70 28.90 -26.68
CA ALA A 186 4.04 29.19 -26.15
C ALA A 186 4.77 27.90 -25.75
#